data_AF-A0AAU8FR82-F1
#
_entry.id   AF-A0AAU8FR82-F1
#
_cell.length_a   1.000
_cell.length_b   1.000
_cell.length_c   1.000
_cell.angle_alpha   90.00
_cell.angle_beta   90.00
_cell.angle_gamma   90.00
#
_symmetry.space_group_name_H-M   'P 1'
#
loop_
_entity.id
_entity.type
_entity.pdbx_description
1 polymer ?
#
loop_
_entity_poly.entity_id
_entity_poly.type
_entity_poly.pdbx_seq_one_letter_code
_entity_poly.pdbx_strand_id
1 'polypeptide(L)'
;MQSKYLLALALMLPARPGSAQNVYYHQDFSQTTGLINPQPDTGQFSHMILTAPALSYYKFHRGYMELTRSRQDSATGGIIRALRATPFTPGPETLVVRITLGVEGIQAPALNAMYFYVGEDFNPVNNSFPGNGLMFAKCSLNFLEDGFNMKDLETQQTSRARPQRKQVTLTWVLNNSDKPLPYRIGPAGDESAALPGTYDLWVDDEPVSKGSKAYPGTSAYSKTKLSNFEMRFRNGVGKIRIDEISIDDGKPQPATANAIIAPNPASRHSIAVSGKGVNASSVRLFDGRGRELPVRTPETAGRLVINPLSPLASGIHILQLQSPDGKKQSFRIMIE
;
A
#
# COMPACT_ATOMS: atom_id res chain seq x y z
N MET A 1 -36.97 -59.98 2.77
CA MET A 1 -36.25 -59.02 3.66
C MET A 1 -35.00 -58.54 2.94
N GLN A 2 -35.01 -57.36 2.34
CA GLN A 2 -33.82 -56.74 1.76
C GLN A 2 -33.81 -55.26 2.15
N SER A 3 -32.93 -54.90 3.08
CA SER A 3 -32.69 -53.53 3.51
C SER A 3 -31.66 -52.89 2.59
N LYS A 4 -32.06 -51.85 1.85
CA LYS A 4 -31.17 -51.06 1.00
C LYS A 4 -30.62 -49.88 1.83
N TYR A 5 -29.35 -49.96 2.19
CA TYR A 5 -28.62 -48.83 2.79
C TYR A 5 -28.20 -47.86 1.69
N LEU A 6 -28.74 -46.64 1.74
CA LEU A 6 -28.34 -45.50 0.91
C LEU A 6 -27.15 -44.82 1.60
N LEU A 7 -25.96 -45.00 1.05
CA LEU A 7 -24.74 -44.34 1.49
C LEU A 7 -24.70 -42.92 0.91
N ALA A 8 -25.03 -41.91 1.72
CA ALA A 8 -24.91 -40.51 1.34
C ALA A 8 -23.43 -40.08 1.44
N LEU A 9 -22.74 -40.02 0.31
CA LEU A 9 -21.37 -39.53 0.22
C LEU A 9 -21.38 -37.99 0.23
N ALA A 10 -21.16 -37.38 1.39
CA ALA A 10 -21.02 -35.93 1.52
C ALA A 10 -19.67 -35.49 0.94
N LEU A 11 -19.67 -34.95 -0.29
CA LEU A 11 -18.52 -34.27 -0.87
C LEU A 11 -18.26 -32.95 -0.10
N MET A 12 -17.35 -32.98 0.86
CA MET A 12 -16.76 -31.75 1.40
C MET A 12 -15.80 -31.17 0.36
N LEU A 13 -16.24 -30.14 -0.35
CA LEU A 13 -15.36 -29.31 -1.17
C LEU A 13 -14.39 -28.57 -0.23
N PRO A 14 -13.06 -28.75 -0.35
CA PRO A 14 -12.12 -27.98 0.45
C PRO A 14 -12.19 -26.51 0.02
N ALA A 15 -12.66 -25.66 0.92
CA ALA A 15 -12.58 -24.22 0.75
C ALA A 15 -11.10 -23.84 0.68
N ARG A 16 -10.63 -23.38 -0.49
CA ARG A 16 -9.28 -22.85 -0.62
C ARG A 16 -9.24 -21.52 0.12
N PRO A 17 -8.38 -21.35 1.15
CA PRO A 17 -8.22 -20.05 1.78
C PRO A 17 -7.75 -19.06 0.71
N GLY A 18 -8.54 -18.00 0.49
CA GLY A 18 -8.05 -16.85 -0.26
C GLY A 18 -6.90 -16.25 0.55
N SER A 19 -5.70 -16.18 -0.03
CA SER A 19 -4.58 -15.49 0.62
C SER A 19 -4.91 -14.00 0.64
N ALA A 20 -5.37 -13.50 1.79
CA ALA A 20 -5.42 -12.08 2.02
C ALA A 20 -3.99 -11.52 1.99
N GLN A 21 -3.82 -10.34 1.41
CA GLN A 21 -2.55 -9.63 1.41
C GLN A 21 -2.22 -9.22 2.85
N ASN A 22 -1.00 -9.47 3.31
CA ASN A 22 -0.58 -9.03 4.63
C ASN A 22 -0.20 -7.55 4.58
N VAL A 23 -0.87 -6.72 5.38
CA VAL A 23 -0.52 -5.30 5.56
C VAL A 23 0.35 -5.18 6.80
N TYR A 24 1.59 -4.72 6.62
CA TYR A 24 2.56 -4.56 7.70
C TYR A 24 2.56 -3.17 8.29
N TYR A 25 2.27 -2.17 7.45
CA TYR A 25 2.17 -0.79 7.88
C TYR A 25 1.23 -0.01 6.95
N HIS A 26 0.32 0.78 7.50
CA HIS A 26 -0.52 1.70 6.75
C HIS A 26 -0.79 2.96 7.57
N GLN A 27 -0.51 4.13 6.99
CA GLN A 27 -0.80 5.40 7.63
C GLN A 27 -1.26 6.43 6.60
N ASP A 28 -2.48 6.92 6.77
CA ASP A 28 -3.12 7.97 5.97
C ASP A 28 -3.23 9.31 6.74
N PHE A 29 -2.75 9.33 7.98
CA PHE A 29 -2.80 10.44 8.92
C PHE A 29 -4.21 11.01 9.12
N SER A 30 -5.24 10.17 8.99
CA SER A 30 -6.63 10.54 9.29
C SER A 30 -6.82 11.00 10.75
N GLN A 31 -5.91 10.59 11.63
CA GLN A 31 -5.77 11.03 13.02
C GLN A 31 -4.44 11.76 13.24
N THR A 32 -4.34 12.59 14.27
CA THR A 32 -3.12 13.36 14.60
C THR A 32 -2.41 12.90 15.87
N THR A 33 -2.96 11.92 16.58
CA THR A 33 -2.47 11.41 17.87
C THR A 33 -2.43 9.89 17.85
N GLY A 34 -1.63 9.28 18.75
CA GLY A 34 -1.54 7.82 18.83
C GLY A 34 -0.86 7.18 17.63
N LEU A 35 -0.02 7.94 16.91
CA LEU A 35 0.71 7.49 15.72
C LEU A 35 2.11 6.93 16.03
N ILE A 36 2.50 6.91 17.31
CA ILE A 36 3.82 6.48 17.77
C ILE A 36 3.64 5.58 18.99
N ASN A 37 4.20 4.38 18.96
CA ASN A 37 4.16 3.42 20.06
C ASN A 37 5.35 2.44 19.95
N PRO A 38 6.22 2.27 20.98
CA PRO A 38 7.33 1.31 20.93
C PRO A 38 6.92 -0.13 20.62
N GLN A 39 5.66 -0.51 20.88
CA GLN A 39 5.04 -1.76 20.44
C GLN A 39 3.91 -1.45 19.45
N PRO A 40 4.24 -1.02 18.23
CA PRO A 40 3.26 -0.43 17.33
C PRO A 40 2.39 -1.48 16.64
N ASP A 41 1.11 -1.13 16.45
CA ASP A 41 0.22 -1.84 15.52
C ASP A 41 0.57 -1.52 14.05
N THR A 42 -0.27 -1.91 13.09
CA THR A 42 -0.03 -1.62 11.67
C THR A 42 -0.16 -0.12 11.32
N GLY A 43 -0.72 0.72 12.18
CA GLY A 43 -0.85 2.16 11.96
C GLY A 43 0.31 2.99 12.49
N GLN A 44 1.08 2.48 13.43
CA GLN A 44 1.96 3.33 14.26
C GLN A 44 3.43 3.28 13.83
N PHE A 45 4.16 4.39 13.91
CA PHE A 45 5.63 4.30 13.97
C PHE A 45 6.03 3.72 15.33
N SER A 46 7.17 3.02 15.42
CA SER A 46 7.69 2.69 16.74
C SER A 46 8.35 3.90 17.40
N HIS A 47 9.05 4.72 16.61
CA HIS A 47 9.80 5.87 17.11
C HIS A 47 9.75 7.05 16.13
N MET A 48 9.70 8.25 16.72
CA MET A 48 10.06 9.50 16.05
C MET A 48 11.21 10.15 16.81
N ILE A 49 12.37 10.29 16.17
CA ILE A 49 13.60 10.74 16.82
C ILE A 49 14.05 12.06 16.23
N LEU A 50 14.34 13.02 17.12
CA LEU A 50 14.83 14.36 16.82
C LEU A 50 16.12 14.62 17.59
N THR A 51 17.21 14.99 16.92
CA THR A 51 18.46 15.34 17.62
C THR A 51 18.64 16.83 17.89
N ALA A 52 17.90 17.69 17.17
CA ALA A 52 17.81 19.12 17.46
C ALA A 52 16.37 19.63 17.24
N PRO A 53 15.44 19.40 18.17
CA PRO A 53 14.00 19.66 17.99
C PRO A 53 13.64 21.10 17.59
N ALA A 54 14.48 22.08 17.95
CA ALA A 54 14.28 23.48 17.56
C ALA A 54 14.54 23.76 16.06
N LEU A 55 15.33 22.91 15.40
CA LEU A 55 15.78 23.08 14.01
C LEU A 55 15.27 21.98 13.06
N SER A 56 14.96 20.83 13.62
CA SER A 56 14.47 19.63 12.94
C SER A 56 13.27 19.10 13.72
N TYR A 57 12.07 19.18 13.14
CA TYR A 57 10.84 18.72 13.80
C TYR A 57 9.86 18.10 12.83
N TYR A 58 8.91 17.35 13.37
CA TYR A 58 7.77 16.81 12.64
C TYR A 58 6.45 17.34 13.21
N LYS A 59 5.40 17.33 12.39
CA LYS A 59 4.02 17.62 12.82
C LYS A 59 3.06 16.65 12.13
N PHE A 60 2.11 16.12 12.88
CA PHE A 60 1.00 15.36 12.32
C PHE A 60 -0.18 16.30 12.10
N HIS A 61 -0.64 16.35 10.86
CA HIS A 61 -1.83 17.06 10.44
C HIS A 61 -2.88 16.03 10.01
N ARG A 62 -4.15 16.46 9.98
CA ARG A 62 -5.19 15.60 9.42
C ARG A 62 -4.93 15.41 7.92
N GLY A 63 -4.56 14.18 7.53
CA GLY A 63 -4.27 13.75 6.18
C GLY A 63 -2.80 13.82 5.75
N TYR A 64 -1.86 14.28 6.60
CA TYR A 64 -0.42 14.20 6.28
C TYR A 64 0.51 14.37 7.50
N MET A 65 1.74 13.89 7.37
CA MET A 65 2.87 14.23 8.22
C MET A 65 3.76 15.28 7.53
N GLU A 66 4.15 16.32 8.26
CA GLU A 66 5.14 17.32 7.83
C GLU A 66 6.47 17.06 8.53
N LEU A 67 7.57 17.06 7.77
CA LEU A 67 8.95 17.04 8.26
C LEU A 67 9.64 18.35 7.88
N THR A 68 10.17 19.09 8.84
CA THR A 68 10.85 20.37 8.59
C THR A 68 12.27 20.37 9.15
N ARG A 69 13.24 20.74 8.31
CA ARG A 69 14.62 21.05 8.72
C ARG A 69 15.02 22.43 8.24
N SER A 70 15.51 23.28 9.14
CA SER A 70 15.86 24.68 8.85
C SER A 70 17.36 24.98 8.79
N ARG A 71 18.24 23.98 8.97
CA ARG A 71 19.70 24.16 8.93
C ARG A 71 20.41 22.96 8.30
N GLN A 72 21.43 23.23 7.48
CA GLN A 72 22.12 22.23 6.65
C GLN A 72 23.05 21.31 7.42
N ASP A 73 23.74 21.84 8.42
CA ASP A 73 24.77 21.10 9.16
C ASP A 73 24.14 19.91 9.89
N SER A 74 24.50 18.67 9.53
CA SER A 74 23.97 17.48 10.21
C SER A 74 24.47 17.33 11.66
N ALA A 75 25.57 18.00 12.04
CA ALA A 75 26.07 18.00 13.40
C ALA A 75 25.26 18.94 14.31
N THR A 76 24.76 20.06 13.79
CA THR A 76 24.05 21.09 14.59
C THR A 76 22.59 21.31 14.21
N GLY A 77 22.22 21.11 12.96
CA GLY A 77 20.88 21.27 12.39
C GLY A 77 19.91 20.14 12.71
N GLY A 78 20.40 19.04 13.30
CA GLY A 78 19.61 17.90 13.75
C GLY A 78 19.19 16.95 12.65
N ILE A 79 18.61 15.82 13.03
CA ILE A 79 18.02 14.81 12.13
C ILE A 79 16.58 14.55 12.55
N ILE A 80 15.75 14.11 11.59
CA ILE A 80 14.43 13.55 11.86
C ILE A 80 14.45 12.09 11.41
N ARG A 81 14.05 11.16 12.28
CA ARG A 81 13.87 9.76 11.93
C ARG A 81 12.43 9.34 12.26
N ALA A 82 11.74 8.76 11.28
CA ALA A 82 10.50 8.04 11.48
C ALA A 82 10.78 6.55 11.25
N LEU A 83 10.56 5.73 12.28
CA LEU A 83 11.15 4.40 12.36
C LEU A 83 10.12 3.35 12.78
N ARG A 84 10.14 2.22 12.06
CA ARG A 84 9.53 0.93 12.41
C ARG A 84 10.64 -0.04 12.82
N ALA A 85 11.19 0.17 14.03
CA ALA A 85 12.22 -0.68 14.63
C ALA A 85 11.69 -1.99 15.23
N THR A 86 10.39 -2.05 15.56
CA THR A 86 9.76 -3.30 15.99
C THR A 86 9.51 -4.15 14.75
N PRO A 87 10.07 -5.38 14.66
CA PRO A 87 9.97 -6.22 13.48
C PRO A 87 8.53 -6.44 13.03
N PHE A 88 8.28 -6.39 11.72
CA PHE A 88 7.00 -6.78 11.14
C PHE A 88 6.69 -8.25 11.48
N THR A 89 5.42 -8.54 11.79
CA THR A 89 4.94 -9.88 12.14
C THR A 89 3.70 -10.22 11.32
N PRO A 90 3.69 -11.37 10.61
CA PRO A 90 4.81 -12.29 10.39
C PRO A 90 5.97 -11.64 9.61
N GLY A 91 7.18 -12.17 9.73
CA GLY A 91 8.34 -11.64 9.01
C GLY A 91 8.16 -11.72 7.49
N PRO A 92 8.27 -10.60 6.75
CA PRO A 92 8.09 -10.61 5.30
C PRO A 92 9.29 -11.16 4.54
N GLU A 93 9.03 -11.98 3.53
CA GLU A 93 10.01 -12.36 2.50
C GLU A 93 9.99 -11.41 1.29
N THR A 94 8.88 -10.70 1.12
CA THR A 94 8.63 -9.72 0.06
C THR A 94 7.95 -8.50 0.65
N LEU A 95 8.24 -7.33 0.08
CA LEU A 95 7.55 -6.09 0.44
C LEU A 95 7.24 -5.26 -0.80
N VAL A 96 6.10 -4.58 -0.77
CA VAL A 96 5.86 -3.40 -1.61
C VAL A 96 5.60 -2.22 -0.69
N VAL A 97 6.51 -1.26 -0.71
CA VAL A 97 6.43 0.00 0.03
C VAL A 97 5.93 1.07 -0.93
N ARG A 98 4.83 1.74 -0.59
CA ARG A 98 4.34 2.91 -1.31
C ARG A 98 4.28 4.13 -0.40
N ILE A 99 4.83 5.23 -0.86
CA ILE A 99 4.86 6.49 -0.10
C ILE A 99 4.40 7.62 -1.02
N THR A 100 3.28 8.24 -0.67
CA THR A 100 2.82 9.46 -1.34
C THR A 100 3.37 10.66 -0.61
N LEU A 101 4.18 11.46 -1.30
CA LEU A 101 4.90 12.59 -0.69
C LEU A 101 5.05 13.76 -1.66
N GLY A 102 5.38 14.93 -1.10
CA GLY A 102 5.76 16.13 -1.84
C GLY A 102 6.81 16.95 -1.08
N VAL A 103 7.59 17.74 -1.81
CA VAL A 103 8.55 18.69 -1.21
C VAL A 103 7.93 20.09 -1.23
N GLU A 104 7.48 20.56 -0.08
CA GLU A 104 6.73 21.81 0.07
C GLU A 104 7.59 23.07 -0.06
N GLY A 105 8.87 22.94 0.27
CA GLY A 105 9.84 24.02 0.17
C GLY A 105 11.28 23.51 0.28
N ILE A 106 12.16 24.04 -0.55
CA ILE A 106 13.60 23.78 -0.54
C ILE A 106 14.31 25.08 -0.21
N GLN A 107 15.17 25.06 0.81
CA GLN A 107 15.99 26.22 1.18
C GLN A 107 17.39 26.15 0.54
N ALA A 108 17.90 24.94 0.30
CA ALA A 108 19.17 24.72 -0.37
C ALA A 108 19.16 23.35 -1.10
N PRO A 109 19.76 23.24 -2.29
CA PRO A 109 19.99 21.96 -2.95
C PRO A 109 20.81 21.03 -2.06
N ALA A 110 20.47 19.74 -2.07
CA ALA A 110 21.13 18.74 -1.26
C ALA A 110 20.96 17.35 -1.87
N LEU A 111 22.09 16.68 -2.11
CA LEU A 111 22.08 15.26 -2.46
C LEU A 111 21.74 14.42 -1.23
N ASN A 112 20.90 13.42 -1.43
CA ASN A 112 20.37 12.53 -0.42
C ASN A 112 19.78 13.31 0.76
N ALA A 113 18.94 14.31 0.45
CA ALA A 113 18.28 15.15 1.43
C ALA A 113 17.60 14.30 2.52
N MET A 114 16.85 13.29 2.08
CA MET A 114 16.16 12.30 2.90
C MET A 114 16.48 10.89 2.39
N TYR A 115 16.62 9.94 3.32
CA TYR A 115 16.88 8.53 3.04
C TYR A 115 15.69 7.66 3.42
N PHE A 116 15.53 6.56 2.70
CA PHE A 116 14.57 5.50 2.99
C PHE A 116 15.35 4.19 3.09
N TYR A 117 15.13 3.44 4.17
CA TYR A 117 15.81 2.18 4.44
C TYR A 117 14.79 1.08 4.70
N VAL A 118 15.07 -0.11 4.17
CA VAL A 118 14.43 -1.36 4.56
C VAL A 118 15.53 -2.33 4.96
N GLY A 119 15.36 -3.03 6.07
CA GLY A 119 16.40 -3.85 6.67
C GLY A 119 15.93 -4.64 7.89
N GLU A 120 16.87 -5.00 8.74
CA GLU A 120 16.65 -5.66 10.02
C GLU A 120 17.43 -4.96 11.15
N ASP A 121 17.00 -5.17 12.39
CA ASP A 121 17.65 -4.71 13.62
C ASP A 121 17.98 -3.20 13.64
N PHE A 122 17.09 -2.37 13.09
CA PHE A 122 17.27 -0.92 13.12
C PHE A 122 17.21 -0.38 14.55
N ASN A 123 18.33 0.17 15.01
CA ASN A 123 18.49 0.64 16.37
C ASN A 123 17.89 2.07 16.56
N PRO A 124 16.87 2.26 17.41
CA PRO A 124 16.28 3.57 17.67
C PRO A 124 17.18 4.50 18.50
N VAL A 125 18.13 3.97 19.28
CA VAL A 125 19.02 4.79 20.12
C VAL A 125 20.28 5.25 19.40
N ASN A 126 20.68 4.58 18.31
CA ASN A 126 21.85 4.95 17.52
C ASN A 126 21.46 5.89 16.37
N ASN A 127 21.97 7.13 16.39
CA ASN A 127 21.72 8.13 15.35
C ASN A 127 22.64 8.03 14.12
N SER A 128 23.60 7.10 14.15
CA SER A 128 24.43 6.77 12.98
C SER A 128 23.60 6.10 11.89
N PHE A 129 24.12 6.05 10.67
CA PHE A 129 23.49 5.27 9.60
C PHE A 129 23.40 3.79 10.00
N PRO A 130 22.33 3.07 9.63
CA PRO A 130 22.30 1.62 9.77
C PRO A 130 23.52 1.02 9.06
N GLY A 131 24.15 0.02 9.67
CA GLY A 131 25.28 -0.68 9.05
C GLY A 131 24.84 -1.33 7.75
N ASN A 132 25.70 -1.35 6.73
CA ASN A 132 25.34 -1.89 5.41
C ASN A 132 24.83 -3.33 5.46
N GLY A 133 25.38 -4.18 6.34
CA GLY A 133 24.94 -5.57 6.49
C GLY A 133 23.52 -5.74 7.06
N LEU A 134 22.95 -4.70 7.67
CA LEU A 134 21.58 -4.71 8.19
C LEU A 134 20.54 -4.31 7.14
N MET A 135 20.96 -3.69 6.03
CA MET A 135 20.04 -3.20 5.02
C MET A 135 19.77 -4.29 3.97
N PHE A 136 18.53 -4.33 3.50
CA PHE A 136 18.17 -4.98 2.24
C PHE A 136 18.26 -4.01 1.08
N ALA A 137 17.81 -2.77 1.28
CA ALA A 137 17.75 -1.77 0.24
C ALA A 137 17.76 -0.38 0.85
N LYS A 138 18.25 0.59 0.06
CA LYS A 138 18.23 2.00 0.42
C LYS A 138 18.02 2.87 -0.82
N CYS A 139 17.18 3.88 -0.69
CA CYS A 139 17.03 4.93 -1.70
C CYS A 139 17.00 6.29 -1.02
N SER A 140 17.01 7.36 -1.80
CA SER A 140 17.00 8.72 -1.26
C SER A 140 16.23 9.69 -2.14
N LEU A 141 15.86 10.81 -1.54
CA LEU A 141 15.30 11.98 -2.22
C LEU A 141 16.38 13.06 -2.26
N ASN A 142 16.63 13.65 -3.42
CA ASN A 142 17.49 14.82 -3.55
C ASN A 142 16.65 16.10 -3.59
N PHE A 143 17.17 17.18 -2.98
CA PHE A 143 16.69 18.52 -3.24
C PHE A 143 17.52 19.14 -4.37
N LEU A 144 16.83 19.63 -5.39
CA LEU A 144 17.36 20.41 -6.50
C LEU A 144 17.01 21.89 -6.26
N GLU A 145 17.45 22.80 -7.13
CA GLU A 145 17.11 24.23 -7.00
C GLU A 145 15.59 24.45 -7.06
N ASP A 146 14.92 23.92 -8.09
CA ASP A 146 13.49 24.14 -8.33
C ASP A 146 12.61 22.90 -8.12
N GLY A 147 13.15 21.84 -7.52
CA GLY A 147 12.45 20.58 -7.45
C GLY A 147 13.18 19.47 -6.71
N PHE A 148 12.75 18.24 -6.93
CA PHE A 148 13.31 17.07 -6.30
C PHE A 148 13.31 15.88 -7.25
N ASN A 149 14.12 14.88 -6.95
CA ASN A 149 14.06 13.58 -7.61
C ASN A 149 14.38 12.46 -6.61
N MET A 150 14.04 11.23 -6.98
CA MET A 150 14.40 10.04 -6.22
C MET A 150 15.67 9.44 -6.81
N LYS A 151 16.51 8.86 -5.95
CA LYS A 151 17.78 8.24 -6.31
C LYS A 151 17.86 6.83 -5.75
N ASP A 152 18.10 5.86 -6.64
CA ASP A 152 18.56 4.53 -6.27
C ASP A 152 20.04 4.63 -5.85
N LEU A 153 20.37 4.12 -4.65
CA LEU A 153 21.73 4.21 -4.12
C LEU A 153 22.60 2.97 -4.37
N GLU A 154 22.05 1.92 -4.95
CA GLU A 154 22.80 0.78 -5.47
C GLU A 154 23.31 1.10 -6.88
N THR A 155 22.43 1.54 -7.78
CA THR A 155 22.75 1.82 -9.20
C THR A 155 23.14 3.27 -9.47
N GLN A 156 22.95 4.16 -8.49
CA GLN A 156 23.12 5.61 -8.63
C GLN A 156 22.15 6.30 -9.62
N GLN A 157 21.17 5.57 -10.17
CA GLN A 157 20.18 6.13 -11.08
C GLN A 157 19.24 7.10 -10.36
N THR A 158 18.76 8.11 -11.09
CA THR A 158 17.81 9.10 -10.56
C THR A 158 16.55 9.16 -11.40
N SER A 159 15.41 9.40 -10.76
CA SER A 159 14.16 9.69 -11.44
C SER A 159 14.24 11.01 -12.18
N ARG A 160 13.26 11.27 -13.05
CA ARG A 160 13.02 12.61 -13.57
C ARG A 160 12.81 13.59 -12.43
N ALA A 161 13.26 14.83 -12.61
CA ALA A 161 12.99 15.92 -11.69
C ALA A 161 11.49 16.23 -11.64
N ARG A 162 11.01 16.59 -10.45
CA ARG A 162 9.64 16.98 -10.17
C ARG A 162 9.66 18.35 -9.49
N PRO A 163 8.77 19.28 -9.86
CA PRO A 163 8.77 20.61 -9.25
C PRO A 163 8.38 20.52 -7.77
N GLN A 164 8.76 21.51 -6.97
CA GLN A 164 8.28 21.65 -5.59
C GLN A 164 6.74 21.61 -5.54
N ARG A 165 6.18 21.10 -4.44
CA ARG A 165 4.73 20.91 -4.18
C ARG A 165 4.02 19.93 -5.12
N LYS A 166 4.71 19.36 -6.12
CA LYS A 166 4.17 18.22 -6.86
C LYS A 166 4.20 17.00 -5.95
N GLN A 167 3.03 16.43 -5.71
CA GLN A 167 2.90 15.14 -5.06
C GLN A 167 3.27 14.02 -6.05
N VAL A 168 4.00 13.03 -5.55
CA VAL A 168 4.38 11.80 -6.28
C VAL A 168 4.20 10.59 -5.39
N THR A 169 4.14 9.41 -6.01
CA THR A 169 4.15 8.13 -5.28
C THR A 169 5.45 7.39 -5.52
N LEU A 170 6.27 7.23 -4.48
CA LEU A 170 7.36 6.27 -4.48
C LEU A 170 6.77 4.87 -4.39
N THR A 171 7.08 3.97 -5.32
CA THR A 171 6.78 2.53 -5.17
C THR A 171 8.08 1.75 -5.17
N TRP A 172 8.30 0.95 -4.13
CA TRP A 172 9.52 0.17 -3.95
C TRP A 172 9.17 -1.29 -3.71
N VAL A 173 9.53 -2.15 -4.66
CA VAL A 173 9.21 -3.57 -4.66
C VAL A 173 10.46 -4.34 -4.26
N LEU A 174 10.44 -5.03 -3.12
CA LEU A 174 11.59 -5.68 -2.52
C LEU A 174 11.35 -7.18 -2.43
N ASN A 175 12.29 -7.99 -2.94
CA ASN A 175 12.16 -9.43 -2.97
C ASN A 175 13.36 -10.13 -2.34
N ASN A 176 13.21 -10.51 -1.07
CA ASN A 176 14.18 -11.31 -0.33
C ASN A 176 13.85 -12.82 -0.39
N SER A 177 12.81 -13.23 -1.13
CA SER A 177 12.44 -14.64 -1.27
C SER A 177 13.31 -15.36 -2.32
N ASP A 178 13.12 -16.69 -2.43
CA ASP A 178 13.76 -17.54 -3.43
C ASP A 178 12.99 -17.60 -4.77
N LYS A 179 11.86 -16.90 -4.88
CA LYS A 179 10.97 -16.89 -6.05
C LYS A 179 10.80 -15.49 -6.61
N PRO A 180 10.52 -15.33 -7.92
CA PRO A 180 10.12 -14.03 -8.45
C PRO A 180 8.84 -13.52 -7.78
N LEU A 181 8.80 -12.24 -7.47
CA LEU A 181 7.62 -11.54 -6.95
C LEU A 181 6.92 -10.85 -8.12
N PRO A 182 5.79 -11.37 -8.63
CA PRO A 182 4.99 -10.67 -9.62
C PRO A 182 4.29 -9.47 -8.99
N TYR A 183 4.25 -8.34 -9.71
CA TYR A 183 3.61 -7.12 -9.26
C TYR A 183 3.11 -6.27 -10.44
N ARG A 184 2.26 -5.29 -10.15
CA ARG A 184 1.80 -4.27 -11.12
C ARG A 184 1.96 -2.88 -10.52
N ILE A 185 2.31 -1.92 -11.37
CA ILE A 185 2.30 -0.50 -11.02
C ILE A 185 0.96 0.08 -11.47
N GLY A 186 0.14 0.47 -10.51
CA GLY A 186 -1.24 0.88 -10.76
C GLY A 186 -2.18 -0.27 -11.18
N PRO A 187 -3.48 0.01 -11.32
CA PRO A 187 -4.49 -1.00 -11.65
C PRO A 187 -4.45 -1.48 -13.11
N ALA A 188 -3.92 -0.64 -14.01
CA ALA A 188 -3.85 -0.91 -15.46
C ALA A 188 -2.43 -1.21 -15.96
N GLY A 189 -1.43 -1.22 -15.07
CA GLY A 189 -0.05 -1.46 -15.47
C GLY A 189 0.20 -2.90 -15.87
N ASP A 190 1.19 -3.06 -16.76
CA ASP A 190 1.69 -4.37 -17.14
C ASP A 190 2.27 -5.12 -15.93
N GLU A 191 2.16 -6.44 -15.96
CA GLU A 191 2.76 -7.28 -14.95
C GLU A 191 4.30 -7.27 -15.10
N SER A 192 4.97 -6.95 -14.00
CA SER A 192 6.42 -7.04 -13.85
C SER A 192 6.74 -8.06 -12.77
N ALA A 193 8.02 -8.44 -12.66
CA ALA A 193 8.48 -9.30 -11.58
C ALA A 193 9.84 -8.83 -11.03
N ALA A 194 9.92 -8.69 -9.71
CA ALA A 194 11.19 -8.49 -9.02
C ALA A 194 11.83 -9.86 -8.79
N LEU A 195 13.10 -10.03 -9.17
CA LEU A 195 13.81 -11.31 -9.04
C LEU A 195 14.29 -11.55 -7.59
N PRO A 196 14.56 -12.81 -7.20
CA PRO A 196 15.15 -13.14 -5.89
C PRO A 196 16.38 -12.30 -5.56
N GLY A 197 16.44 -11.75 -4.35
CA GLY A 197 17.56 -10.93 -3.88
C GLY A 197 17.68 -9.58 -4.59
N THR A 198 16.61 -9.08 -5.22
CA THR A 198 16.60 -7.80 -5.91
C THR A 198 15.45 -6.91 -5.46
N TYR A 199 15.48 -5.66 -5.91
CA TYR A 199 14.38 -4.72 -5.76
C TYR A 199 14.22 -3.85 -7.01
N ASP A 200 13.01 -3.33 -7.19
CA ASP A 200 12.66 -2.37 -8.24
C ASP A 200 12.16 -1.07 -7.60
N LEU A 201 12.59 0.07 -8.11
CA LEU A 201 12.24 1.40 -7.60
C LEU A 201 11.51 2.19 -8.68
N TRP A 202 10.36 2.75 -8.32
CA TRP A 202 9.48 3.51 -9.21
C TRP A 202 9.10 4.84 -8.58
N VAL A 203 8.86 5.84 -9.42
CA VAL A 203 8.21 7.11 -9.04
C VAL A 203 7.03 7.32 -9.98
N ASP A 204 5.85 7.37 -9.38
CA ASP A 204 4.58 7.27 -10.09
C ASP A 204 4.58 5.96 -10.90
N ASP A 205 4.37 6.04 -12.22
CA ASP A 205 4.41 4.90 -13.13
C ASP A 205 5.75 4.76 -13.89
N GLU A 206 6.77 5.55 -13.52
CA GLU A 206 8.08 5.56 -14.17
C GLU A 206 9.14 4.79 -13.36
N PRO A 207 9.85 3.81 -13.95
CA PRO A 207 10.90 3.10 -13.24
C PRO A 207 12.11 4.01 -13.07
N VAL A 208 12.65 4.05 -11.85
CA VAL A 208 13.96 4.64 -11.53
C VAL A 208 15.05 3.60 -11.76
N SER A 209 14.83 2.40 -11.25
CA SER A 209 15.72 1.23 -11.40
C SER A 209 14.90 -0.06 -11.35
N LYS A 210 15.36 -1.08 -12.07
CA LYS A 210 14.79 -2.43 -12.03
C LYS A 210 15.91 -3.46 -11.91
N GLY A 211 15.69 -4.51 -11.14
CA GLY A 211 16.65 -5.56 -10.87
C GLY A 211 17.87 -5.10 -10.07
N SER A 212 17.73 -4.03 -9.27
CA SER A 212 18.81 -3.60 -8.37
C SER A 212 19.08 -4.70 -7.36
N LYS A 213 20.35 -5.07 -7.15
CA LYS A 213 20.72 -6.07 -6.14
C LYS A 213 20.36 -5.56 -4.75
N ALA A 214 20.00 -6.47 -3.85
CA ALA A 214 19.84 -6.15 -2.44
C ALA A 214 21.11 -5.43 -1.92
N TYR A 215 20.94 -4.20 -1.45
CA TYR A 215 22.02 -3.33 -0.99
C TYR A 215 22.74 -3.96 0.21
N PRO A 216 24.09 -3.96 0.26
CA PRO A 216 25.06 -3.31 -0.64
C PRO A 216 25.55 -4.17 -1.82
N GLY A 217 24.67 -4.93 -2.48
CA GLY A 217 24.99 -5.85 -3.57
C GLY A 217 25.53 -7.21 -3.11
N THR A 218 26.08 -7.29 -1.89
CA THR A 218 26.61 -8.50 -1.24
C THR A 218 25.98 -8.77 0.12
N SER A 219 24.79 -8.20 0.40
CA SER A 219 24.08 -8.43 1.66
C SER A 219 23.81 -9.93 1.84
N ALA A 220 24.24 -10.51 2.95
CA ALA A 220 23.93 -11.89 3.26
C ALA A 220 22.42 -12.07 3.45
N TYR A 221 21.86 -13.14 2.88
CA TYR A 221 20.45 -13.48 3.08
C TYR A 221 20.15 -13.63 4.58
N SER A 222 19.03 -13.05 5.00
CA SER A 222 18.43 -13.27 6.31
C SER A 222 16.91 -13.33 6.15
N LYS A 223 16.25 -14.24 6.88
CA LYS A 223 14.78 -14.36 6.86
C LYS A 223 14.07 -13.11 7.37
N THR A 224 14.75 -12.33 8.20
CA THR A 224 14.22 -11.10 8.80
C THR A 224 14.69 -9.83 8.08
N LYS A 225 15.39 -9.97 6.94
CA LYS A 225 16.04 -8.85 6.25
C LYS A 225 15.09 -7.72 5.81
N LEU A 226 13.79 -7.98 5.71
CA LEU A 226 12.76 -6.99 5.38
C LEU A 226 11.90 -6.57 6.59
N SER A 227 12.33 -6.83 7.82
CA SER A 227 11.47 -6.70 9.01
C SER A 227 11.35 -5.27 9.56
N ASN A 228 12.20 -4.34 9.14
CA ASN A 228 12.22 -2.96 9.61
C ASN A 228 12.20 -1.95 8.46
N PHE A 229 11.70 -0.75 8.78
CA PHE A 229 11.61 0.37 7.85
C PHE A 229 12.01 1.68 8.54
N GLU A 230 12.81 2.53 7.89
CA GLU A 230 13.20 3.84 8.41
C GLU A 230 13.16 4.91 7.32
N MET A 231 12.60 6.06 7.67
CA MET A 231 12.73 7.32 6.94
C MET A 231 13.63 8.27 7.73
N ARG A 232 14.64 8.84 7.08
CA ARG A 232 15.63 9.71 7.74
C ARG A 232 15.86 11.01 6.96
N PHE A 233 15.42 12.13 7.51
CA PHE A 233 15.71 13.47 6.96
C PHE A 233 16.98 14.03 7.63
N ARG A 234 18.09 14.14 6.87
CA ARG A 234 19.43 14.44 7.44
C ARG A 234 20.29 15.44 6.67
N ASN A 235 20.25 15.48 5.34
CA ASN A 235 21.15 16.37 4.59
C ASN A 235 20.42 17.59 4.02
N GLY A 236 19.13 17.49 3.70
CA GLY A 236 18.38 18.57 3.06
C GLY A 236 17.84 19.60 4.05
N VAL A 237 17.66 20.83 3.56
CA VAL A 237 17.06 21.93 4.31
C VAL A 237 15.80 22.36 3.60
N GLY A 238 14.66 22.26 4.28
CA GLY A 238 13.36 22.44 3.67
C GLY A 238 12.27 21.69 4.41
N LYS A 239 11.16 21.49 3.70
CA LYS A 239 9.94 20.89 4.21
C LYS A 239 9.47 19.78 3.28
N ILE A 240 9.20 18.61 3.85
CA ILE A 240 8.65 17.44 3.15
C ILE A 240 7.29 17.12 3.76
N ARG A 241 6.30 16.91 2.90
CA ARG A 241 4.96 16.43 3.25
C ARG A 241 4.84 14.97 2.84
N ILE A 242 4.30 14.14 3.72
CA ILE A 242 4.02 12.73 3.47
C ILE A 242 2.54 12.51 3.75
N ASP A 243 1.78 12.19 2.72
CA ASP A 243 0.33 12.04 2.78
C ASP A 243 -0.08 10.61 3.11
N GLU A 244 0.64 9.62 2.59
CA GLU A 244 0.32 8.22 2.82
C GLU A 244 1.56 7.35 2.79
N ILE A 245 1.56 6.32 3.63
CA ILE A 245 2.53 5.22 3.60
C ILE A 245 1.76 3.91 3.66
N SER A 246 2.03 3.00 2.73
CA SER A 246 1.57 1.60 2.80
C SER A 246 2.74 0.65 2.60
N ILE A 247 2.77 -0.42 3.39
CA ILE A 247 3.74 -1.51 3.30
C ILE A 247 2.98 -2.81 3.41
N ASP A 248 3.03 -3.61 2.35
CA ASP A 248 2.36 -4.90 2.24
C ASP A 248 3.29 -5.97 1.65
N ASP A 249 2.87 -7.23 1.65
CA ASP A 249 3.69 -8.34 1.14
C ASP A 249 3.81 -8.40 -0.40
N GLY A 250 3.21 -7.45 -1.12
CA GLY A 250 3.30 -7.34 -2.58
C GLY A 250 2.61 -8.43 -3.36
N LYS A 251 2.06 -9.45 -2.69
CA LYS A 251 1.40 -10.56 -3.37
C LYS A 251 0.22 -9.99 -4.12
N PRO A 252 0.12 -10.21 -5.44
CA PRO A 252 -1.00 -9.72 -6.21
C PRO A 252 -2.29 -10.13 -5.51
N GLN A 253 -3.09 -9.15 -5.10
CA GLN A 253 -4.48 -9.44 -4.79
C GLN A 253 -5.01 -10.13 -6.05
N PRO A 254 -5.64 -11.31 -5.94
CA PRO A 254 -6.29 -11.92 -7.09
C PRO A 254 -7.13 -10.81 -7.68
N ALA A 255 -6.84 -10.36 -8.91
CA ALA A 255 -7.44 -9.17 -9.47
C ALA A 255 -8.93 -9.27 -9.18
N THR A 256 -9.41 -8.50 -8.20
CA THR A 256 -10.80 -8.59 -7.78
C THR A 256 -11.50 -8.13 -9.03
N ALA A 257 -12.11 -9.06 -9.75
CA ALA A 257 -12.89 -8.75 -10.92
C ALA A 257 -13.99 -7.86 -10.36
N ASN A 258 -13.78 -6.54 -10.44
CA ASN A 258 -14.72 -5.55 -9.94
C ASN A 258 -16.06 -5.97 -10.49
N ALA A 259 -17.07 -6.03 -9.62
CA ALA A 259 -18.37 -6.42 -10.07
C ALA A 259 -18.81 -5.44 -11.18
N ILE A 260 -19.12 -5.96 -12.36
CA ILE A 260 -19.61 -5.19 -13.48
C ILE A 260 -21.12 -5.35 -13.51
N ILE A 261 -21.83 -4.23 -13.64
CA ILE A 261 -23.28 -4.23 -13.83
C ILE A 261 -23.55 -4.02 -15.31
N ALA A 262 -24.16 -5.02 -15.95
CA ALA A 262 -24.50 -4.95 -17.36
C ALA A 262 -25.78 -5.76 -17.67
N PRO A 263 -26.75 -5.19 -18.41
CA PRO A 263 -26.74 -3.83 -18.96
C PRO A 263 -26.99 -2.74 -17.90
N ASN A 264 -26.60 -1.49 -18.21
CA ASN A 264 -26.98 -0.28 -17.49
C ASN A 264 -27.32 0.80 -18.55
N PRO A 265 -28.61 1.13 -18.79
CA PRO A 265 -29.74 0.86 -17.92
C PRO A 265 -30.14 -0.62 -17.77
N ALA A 266 -30.64 -0.96 -16.59
CA ALA A 266 -31.09 -2.31 -16.24
C ALA A 266 -32.61 -2.42 -16.24
N SER A 267 -33.10 -3.65 -16.33
CA SER A 267 -34.54 -3.96 -16.31
C SER A 267 -35.14 -3.72 -14.92
N ARG A 268 -36.43 -3.35 -14.87
CA ARG A 268 -37.21 -3.22 -13.62
C ARG A 268 -37.31 -4.52 -12.82
N HIS A 269 -37.11 -5.66 -13.47
CA HIS A 269 -37.30 -6.99 -12.88
C HIS A 269 -36.00 -7.70 -12.51
N SER A 270 -34.87 -7.30 -13.10
CA SER A 270 -33.61 -7.96 -12.84
C SER A 270 -32.42 -7.05 -13.10
N ILE A 271 -31.44 -7.13 -12.21
CA ILE A 271 -30.14 -6.49 -12.34
C ILE A 271 -29.10 -7.60 -12.39
N ALA A 272 -28.29 -7.61 -13.43
CA ALA A 272 -27.28 -8.64 -13.59
C ALA A 272 -25.89 -8.10 -13.24
N VAL A 273 -25.22 -8.81 -12.35
CA VAL A 273 -23.90 -8.48 -11.83
C VAL A 273 -22.93 -9.59 -12.21
N SER A 274 -21.87 -9.24 -12.91
CA SER A 274 -20.80 -10.14 -13.30
C SER A 274 -19.56 -9.83 -12.47
N GLY A 275 -19.08 -10.78 -11.68
CA GLY A 275 -17.87 -10.60 -10.87
C GLY A 275 -17.51 -11.90 -10.18
N LYS A 276 -16.22 -12.24 -10.15
CA LYS A 276 -15.76 -13.47 -9.47
C LYS A 276 -15.93 -13.30 -7.95
N GLY A 277 -16.71 -14.19 -7.34
CA GLY A 277 -16.83 -14.32 -5.89
C GLY A 277 -17.64 -13.20 -5.19
N VAL A 278 -18.52 -12.50 -5.91
CA VAL A 278 -19.47 -11.59 -5.27
C VAL A 278 -20.34 -12.39 -4.30
N ASN A 279 -20.33 -12.01 -3.02
CA ASN A 279 -21.14 -12.69 -2.02
C ASN A 279 -22.61 -12.28 -2.17
N ALA A 280 -23.46 -13.20 -2.65
CA ALA A 280 -24.90 -12.97 -2.83
C ALA A 280 -25.58 -12.42 -1.56
N SER A 281 -25.17 -12.88 -0.37
CA SER A 281 -25.74 -12.43 0.91
C SER A 281 -25.37 -10.99 1.31
N SER A 282 -24.32 -10.42 0.70
CA SER A 282 -23.85 -9.05 0.96
C SER A 282 -24.58 -7.98 0.15
N VAL A 283 -25.41 -8.40 -0.80
CA VAL A 283 -26.07 -7.50 -1.75
C VAL A 283 -27.15 -6.69 -1.04
N ARG A 284 -27.13 -5.38 -1.26
CA ARG A 284 -28.13 -4.44 -0.77
C ARG A 284 -28.50 -3.49 -1.90
N LEU A 285 -29.80 -3.32 -2.18
CA LEU A 285 -30.29 -2.41 -3.20
C LEU A 285 -31.04 -1.27 -2.51
N PHE A 286 -30.76 -0.04 -2.92
CA PHE A 286 -31.41 1.16 -2.36
C PHE A 286 -32.08 1.97 -3.47
N ASP A 287 -33.25 2.52 -3.16
CA ASP A 287 -33.93 3.48 -4.04
C ASP A 287 -33.24 4.87 -4.00
N GLY A 288 -33.70 5.78 -4.87
CA GLY A 288 -33.17 7.15 -4.95
C GLY A 288 -33.35 8.00 -3.68
N ARG A 289 -34.10 7.49 -2.68
CA ARG A 289 -34.26 8.11 -1.35
C ARG A 289 -33.41 7.43 -0.28
N GLY A 290 -32.60 6.43 -0.64
CA GLY A 290 -31.75 5.68 0.28
C GLY A 290 -32.48 4.60 1.08
N ARG A 291 -33.72 4.25 0.74
CA ARG A 291 -34.43 3.15 1.40
C ARG A 291 -34.03 1.83 0.77
N GLU A 292 -33.70 0.86 1.62
CA GLU A 292 -33.36 -0.50 1.19
C GLU A 292 -34.59 -1.21 0.60
N LEU A 293 -34.41 -1.79 -0.59
CA LEU A 293 -35.40 -2.56 -1.30
C LEU A 293 -35.10 -4.06 -1.14
N PRO A 294 -36.12 -4.89 -0.85
CA PRO A 294 -35.91 -6.32 -0.69
C PRO A 294 -35.64 -6.99 -2.04
N VAL A 295 -34.60 -7.83 -2.08
CA VAL A 295 -34.14 -8.53 -3.29
C VAL A 295 -33.90 -10.02 -3.02
N ARG A 296 -34.00 -10.83 -4.07
CA ARG A 296 -33.49 -12.21 -4.14
C ARG A 296 -32.27 -12.26 -5.03
N THR A 297 -31.29 -13.06 -4.66
CA THR A 297 -30.00 -13.11 -5.36
C THR A 297 -29.63 -14.55 -5.72
N PRO A 298 -30.36 -15.20 -6.66
CA PRO A 298 -29.94 -16.48 -7.18
C PRO A 298 -28.55 -16.36 -7.83
N GLU A 299 -27.68 -17.31 -7.50
CA GLU A 299 -26.37 -17.43 -8.11
C GLU A 299 -26.44 -18.41 -9.28
N THR A 300 -26.11 -17.95 -10.48
CA THR A 300 -26.18 -18.77 -11.70
C THR A 300 -24.85 -18.68 -12.44
N ALA A 301 -24.09 -19.77 -12.45
CA ALA A 301 -22.89 -19.95 -13.30
C ALA A 301 -21.90 -18.76 -13.29
N GLY A 302 -21.58 -18.22 -12.11
CA GLY A 302 -20.63 -17.10 -11.97
C GLY A 302 -21.19 -15.71 -12.32
N ARG A 303 -22.49 -15.62 -12.57
CA ARG A 303 -23.25 -14.37 -12.67
C ARG A 303 -24.26 -14.32 -11.54
N LEU A 304 -24.30 -13.17 -10.87
CA LEU A 304 -25.27 -12.91 -9.82
C LEU A 304 -26.44 -12.15 -10.43
N VAL A 305 -27.65 -12.69 -10.32
CA VAL A 305 -28.86 -12.00 -10.77
C VAL A 305 -29.60 -11.51 -9.55
N ILE A 306 -29.87 -10.22 -9.49
CA ILE A 306 -30.61 -9.58 -8.41
C ILE A 306 -32.03 -9.37 -8.90
N ASN A 307 -32.97 -10.02 -8.23
CA ASN A 307 -34.40 -9.97 -8.54
C ASN A 307 -35.12 -9.22 -7.41
N PRO A 308 -35.48 -7.95 -7.59
CA PRO A 308 -36.33 -7.21 -6.68
C PRO A 308 -37.64 -7.95 -6.42
N LEU A 309 -38.14 -7.94 -5.17
CA LEU A 309 -39.44 -8.57 -4.84
C LEU A 309 -40.64 -7.82 -5.45
N SER A 310 -40.42 -6.58 -5.89
CA SER A 310 -41.41 -5.77 -6.59
C SER A 310 -40.72 -5.02 -7.73
N PRO A 311 -41.40 -4.77 -8.87
CA PRO A 311 -40.81 -4.05 -9.98
C PRO A 311 -40.25 -2.69 -9.53
N LEU A 312 -39.02 -2.39 -9.94
CA LEU A 312 -38.37 -1.12 -9.61
C LEU A 312 -39.03 0.03 -10.37
N ALA A 313 -39.10 1.20 -9.72
CA ALA A 313 -39.46 2.44 -10.40
C ALA A 313 -38.32 2.86 -11.34
N SER A 314 -38.66 3.57 -12.42
CA SER A 314 -37.63 4.17 -13.28
C SER A 314 -36.79 5.18 -12.51
N GLY A 315 -35.50 5.26 -12.82
CA GLY A 315 -34.56 6.20 -12.22
C GLY A 315 -33.33 5.55 -11.59
N ILE A 316 -32.57 6.35 -10.84
CA ILE A 316 -31.28 5.94 -10.28
C ILE A 316 -31.48 5.17 -8.96
N HIS A 317 -30.84 4.00 -8.89
CA HIS A 317 -30.74 3.16 -7.71
C HIS A 317 -29.27 2.97 -7.32
N ILE A 318 -29.03 2.64 -6.06
CA ILE A 318 -27.69 2.32 -5.55
C ILE A 318 -27.63 0.84 -5.21
N LEU A 319 -26.70 0.12 -5.82
CA LEU A 319 -26.40 -1.25 -5.46
C LEU A 319 -25.11 -1.31 -4.65
N GLN A 320 -25.18 -1.88 -3.46
CA GLN A 320 -24.03 -2.20 -2.63
C GLN A 320 -23.81 -3.71 -2.61
N LEU A 321 -22.54 -4.11 -2.62
CA LEU A 321 -22.12 -5.50 -2.45
C LEU A 321 -20.74 -5.53 -1.79
N GLN A 322 -20.38 -6.68 -1.23
CA GLN A 322 -19.07 -6.92 -0.66
C GLN A 322 -18.30 -7.87 -1.59
N SER A 323 -17.09 -7.45 -1.98
CA SER A 323 -16.17 -8.30 -2.73
C SER A 323 -15.61 -9.43 -1.85
N PRO A 324 -15.00 -10.48 -2.44
CA PRO A 324 -14.42 -11.60 -1.68
C PRO A 324 -13.43 -11.18 -0.59
N ASP A 325 -12.75 -10.04 -0.79
CA ASP A 325 -11.78 -9.44 0.13
C ASP A 325 -12.42 -8.61 1.25
N GLY A 326 -13.75 -8.57 1.34
CA GLY A 326 -14.47 -7.84 2.36
C GLY A 326 -14.69 -6.35 2.06
N LYS A 327 -14.17 -5.82 0.94
CA LYS A 327 -14.38 -4.41 0.58
C LYS A 327 -15.81 -4.19 0.10
N LYS A 328 -16.41 -3.06 0.51
CA LYS A 328 -17.74 -2.64 0.03
C LYS A 328 -17.59 -1.92 -1.30
N GLN A 329 -18.32 -2.38 -2.31
CA GLN A 329 -18.45 -1.73 -3.62
C GLN A 329 -19.85 -1.12 -3.73
N SER A 330 -19.95 0.06 -4.34
CA SER A 330 -21.22 0.77 -4.56
C SER A 330 -21.33 1.19 -6.01
N PHE A 331 -22.48 0.91 -6.62
CA PHE A 331 -22.75 1.18 -8.03
C PHE A 331 -24.02 2.00 -8.20
N ARG A 332 -24.00 2.94 -9.14
CA ARG A 332 -25.20 3.65 -9.60
C ARG A 332 -25.79 2.92 -10.79
N ILE A 333 -27.06 2.57 -10.68
CA ILE A 333 -27.79 1.82 -11.70
C ILE A 333 -28.95 2.67 -12.18
N MET A 334 -29.07 2.85 -13.49
CA MET A 334 -30.27 3.42 -14.09
C MET A 334 -31.28 2.30 -14.35
N ILE A 335 -32.53 2.48 -13.93
CA ILE A 335 -33.65 1.60 -14.28
C ILE A 335 -34.54 2.30 -15.30
N GLU A 336 -34.86 1.61 -16.40
CA GLU A 336 -35.80 2.07 -17.43
C GLU A 336 -37.25 1.68 -17.13
#